data_AF-A0A969SWN8-F1
#
_entry.id   AF-A0A969SWN8-F1
#
_cell.length_a   1.000
_cell.length_b   1.000
_cell.length_c   1.000
_cell.angle_alpha   90.00
_cell.angle_beta   90.00
_cell.angle_gamma   90.00
#
_symmetry.space_group_name_H-M   'P 1'
#
loop_
_entity.id
_entity.type
_entity.pdbx_description
1 polymer ?
#
loop_
_entity_poly.entity_id
_entity_poly.type
_entity_poly.pdbx_seq_one_letter_code
_entity_poly.pdbx_strand_id
1 'polypeptide(L)'
;MPPIPKAIVKPGYQPQSDDTSIDADVLMFNLLRQLNCESKAERVQRIDQAIRQISPTKSVIEDPIGLAIRVTAILDGIWVPYYIGGPLASSLWGEPRFSEALDLVIEISPHQSRVLLAAFDQEFYISESAVEEALSDRTSCFNIISLNSGEMF
;
A
#
# COMPACT_ATOMS: atom_id res chain seq x y z
N MET A 1 -26.19 -9.28 12.78
CA MET A 1 -25.72 -8.96 11.41
C MET A 1 -26.31 -7.62 11.00
N PRO A 2 -25.52 -6.68 10.46
CA PRO A 2 -26.11 -5.54 9.76
C PRO A 2 -26.96 -6.05 8.58
N PRO A 3 -28.03 -5.34 8.21
CA PRO A 3 -28.87 -5.73 7.08
C PRO A 3 -28.05 -5.72 5.79
N ILE A 4 -28.20 -6.78 4.97
CA ILE A 4 -27.54 -6.87 3.66
C ILE A 4 -28.16 -5.79 2.75
N PRO A 5 -27.37 -4.83 2.23
CA PRO A 5 -27.89 -3.83 1.31
C PRO A 5 -28.43 -4.49 0.05
N LYS A 6 -29.61 -4.06 -0.42
CA LYS A 6 -30.06 -4.43 -1.77
C LYS A 6 -29.15 -3.75 -2.78
N ALA A 7 -28.33 -4.56 -3.46
CA ALA A 7 -27.49 -4.13 -4.55
C ALA A 7 -28.30 -3.96 -5.84
N ILE A 8 -28.16 -2.82 -6.53
CA ILE A 8 -28.66 -2.65 -7.91
C ILE A 8 -27.46 -2.75 -8.84
N VAL A 9 -27.41 -3.80 -9.65
CA VAL A 9 -26.38 -3.98 -10.68
C VAL A 9 -26.70 -3.06 -11.86
N LYS A 10 -25.76 -2.20 -12.25
CA LYS A 10 -25.92 -1.33 -13.43
C LYS A 10 -25.73 -2.14 -14.72
N PRO A 11 -26.49 -1.84 -15.80
CA PRO A 11 -26.24 -2.47 -17.10
C PRO A 11 -24.79 -2.26 -17.55
N GLY A 12 -24.13 -3.34 -17.99
CA GLY A 12 -22.73 -3.31 -18.42
C GLY A 12 -21.69 -3.33 -17.30
N TYR A 13 -22.09 -3.55 -16.04
CA TYR A 13 -21.14 -3.75 -14.94
C TYR A 13 -20.25 -4.97 -15.20
N GLN A 14 -18.94 -4.80 -15.01
CA GLN A 14 -17.96 -5.88 -15.03
C GLN A 14 -17.31 -5.98 -13.63
N PRO A 15 -17.16 -7.20 -13.09
CA PRO A 15 -16.54 -7.39 -11.79
C PRO A 15 -15.05 -7.02 -11.83
N GLN A 16 -14.48 -6.71 -10.68
CA GLN A 16 -13.05 -6.37 -10.56
C GLN A 16 -12.11 -7.52 -10.95
N SER A 17 -12.58 -8.77 -10.91
CA SER A 17 -11.83 -9.97 -11.28
C SER A 17 -12.75 -11.00 -11.94
N ASP A 18 -12.20 -11.82 -12.85
CA ASP A 18 -12.92 -12.86 -13.59
C ASP A 18 -13.49 -13.97 -12.70
N ASP A 19 -12.94 -14.15 -11.50
CA ASP A 19 -13.37 -15.15 -10.52
C ASP A 19 -14.41 -14.63 -9.51
N THR A 20 -14.82 -13.36 -9.63
CA THR A 20 -15.74 -12.71 -8.69
C THR A 20 -17.12 -12.55 -9.33
N SER A 21 -18.18 -13.05 -8.67
CA SER A 21 -19.54 -12.84 -9.17
C SER A 21 -19.95 -11.37 -9.08
N ILE A 22 -20.72 -10.90 -10.07
CA ILE A 22 -21.20 -9.51 -10.13
C ILE A 22 -21.92 -9.13 -8.82
N ASP A 23 -22.77 -10.01 -8.30
CA ASP A 23 -23.52 -9.75 -7.06
C ASP A 23 -22.61 -9.61 -5.84
N ALA A 24 -21.56 -10.44 -5.74
CA ALA A 24 -20.60 -10.38 -4.65
C ALA A 24 -19.80 -9.07 -4.70
N ASP A 25 -19.33 -8.69 -5.89
CA ASP A 25 -18.55 -7.46 -6.08
C ASP A 25 -19.39 -6.21 -5.78
N VAL A 26 -20.61 -6.14 -6.31
CA VAL A 26 -21.51 -5.01 -6.05
C VAL A 26 -21.91 -4.95 -4.57
N LEU A 27 -22.17 -6.09 -3.92
CA LEU A 27 -22.44 -6.13 -2.48
C LEU A 27 -21.23 -5.63 -1.68
N MET A 28 -20.02 -6.11 -1.99
CA MET A 28 -18.79 -5.69 -1.32
C MET A 28 -18.60 -4.18 -1.47
N PHE A 29 -18.72 -3.65 -2.69
CA PHE A 29 -18.65 -2.23 -2.98
C PHE A 29 -19.69 -1.41 -2.21
N ASN A 30 -20.94 -1.89 -2.08
CA ASN A 30 -21.98 -1.24 -1.27
C ASN A 30 -21.64 -1.21 0.23
N LEU A 31 -21.01 -2.25 0.76
CA LEU A 31 -20.62 -2.32 2.17
C LEU A 31 -19.42 -1.41 2.43
N LEU A 32 -18.44 -1.40 1.54
CA LEU A 32 -17.23 -0.61 1.67
C LEU A 32 -17.48 0.90 1.58
N ARG A 33 -18.43 1.34 0.74
CA ARG A 33 -18.77 2.77 0.68
C ARG A 33 -19.44 3.31 1.94
N GLN A 34 -19.97 2.44 2.80
CA GLN A 34 -20.57 2.85 4.08
C GLN A 34 -19.49 3.14 5.14
N LEU A 35 -18.26 2.73 4.89
CA LEU A 35 -17.14 2.95 5.80
C LEU A 35 -16.42 4.25 5.42
N ASN A 36 -16.14 5.08 6.44
CA ASN A 36 -15.20 6.19 6.30
C ASN A 36 -13.75 5.66 6.21
N CYS A 37 -12.79 6.54 5.91
CA CYS A 37 -11.39 6.16 5.76
C CYS A 37 -10.81 5.52 7.04
N GLU A 38 -11.18 6.05 8.21
CA GLU A 38 -10.76 5.51 9.51
C GLU A 38 -11.23 4.07 9.72
N SER A 39 -12.52 3.81 9.48
CA SER A 39 -13.11 2.47 9.60
C SER A 39 -12.49 1.46 8.63
N LYS A 40 -12.10 1.92 7.42
CA LYS A 40 -11.38 1.10 6.45
C LYS A 40 -9.97 0.76 6.96
N ALA A 41 -9.23 1.74 7.46
CA ALA A 41 -7.91 1.54 8.03
C ALA A 41 -7.94 0.60 9.25
N GLU A 42 -8.89 0.80 10.17
CA GLU A 42 -9.08 -0.09 11.32
C GLU A 42 -9.33 -1.54 10.90
N ARG A 43 -10.13 -1.74 9.85
CA ARG A 43 -10.43 -3.08 9.34
C ARG A 43 -9.17 -3.75 8.79
N VAL A 44 -8.37 -3.02 8.01
CA VAL A 44 -7.08 -3.52 7.50
C VAL A 44 -6.14 -3.87 8.65
N GLN A 45 -5.99 -2.99 9.65
CA GLN A 45 -5.16 -3.25 10.83
C GLN A 45 -5.62 -4.48 11.62
N ARG A 46 -6.93 -4.65 11.84
CA ARG A 46 -7.46 -5.82 12.55
C ARG A 46 -7.16 -7.12 11.81
N ILE A 47 -7.28 -7.12 10.48
CA ILE A 47 -6.96 -8.30 9.66
C ILE A 47 -5.46 -8.59 9.74
N ASP A 48 -4.61 -7.58 9.58
CA ASP A 48 -3.14 -7.74 9.68
C ASP A 48 -2.72 -8.28 11.05
N GLN A 49 -3.27 -7.72 12.13
CA GLN A 49 -3.03 -8.18 13.50
C GLN A 49 -3.50 -9.62 13.73
N ALA A 50 -4.69 -10.00 13.22
CA ALA A 50 -5.19 -11.36 13.33
C ALA A 50 -4.28 -12.36 12.61
N ILE A 51 -3.74 -11.98 11.44
CA ILE A 51 -2.82 -12.82 10.67
C ILE A 51 -1.50 -13.02 11.42
N ARG A 52 -0.94 -11.97 12.01
CA ARG A 52 0.27 -12.07 12.85
C ARG A 52 0.10 -13.04 14.02
N GLN A 53 -1.11 -13.16 14.56
CA GLN A 53 -1.39 -14.08 15.67
C GLN A 53 -1.48 -15.54 15.25
N ILE A 54 -1.91 -15.81 14.00
CA ILE A 54 -2.10 -17.17 13.50
C ILE A 54 -0.94 -17.67 12.62
N SER A 55 -0.08 -16.77 12.13
CA SER A 55 1.08 -17.13 11.32
C SER A 55 2.23 -17.63 12.20
N PRO A 56 2.64 -18.91 12.07
CA PRO A 56 3.70 -19.51 12.90
C PRO A 56 5.10 -19.03 12.52
N THR A 57 5.25 -18.47 11.32
CA THR A 57 6.47 -17.77 10.91
C THR A 57 6.43 -16.41 11.60
N LYS A 58 7.44 -16.12 12.42
CA LYS A 58 7.68 -14.79 13.00
C LYS A 58 8.04 -13.84 11.86
N SER A 59 7.09 -13.56 10.98
CA SER A 59 7.28 -12.66 9.88
C SER A 59 7.42 -11.30 10.51
N VAL A 60 8.60 -10.70 10.37
CA VAL A 60 8.88 -9.30 10.67
C VAL A 60 8.14 -8.45 9.63
N ILE A 61 6.84 -8.71 9.44
CA ILE A 61 6.01 -7.93 8.54
C ILE A 61 5.83 -6.61 9.24
N GLU A 62 6.40 -5.58 8.65
CA GLU A 62 6.15 -4.22 9.10
C GLU A 62 4.66 -3.92 8.96
N ASP A 63 4.03 -3.26 9.95
CA ASP A 63 2.64 -2.82 9.80
C ASP A 63 2.54 -1.95 8.55
N PRO A 64 1.80 -2.36 7.50
CA PRO A 64 1.82 -1.65 6.22
C PRO A 64 1.25 -0.23 6.35
N ILE A 65 0.31 0.00 7.29
CA ILE A 65 -0.18 1.36 7.58
C ILE A 65 0.90 2.16 8.31
N GLY A 66 1.53 1.57 9.31
CA GLY A 66 2.66 2.18 10.02
C GLY A 66 3.81 2.54 9.09
N LEU A 67 4.20 1.65 8.18
CA LEU A 67 5.21 1.89 7.16
C LEU A 67 4.81 3.04 6.24
N ALA A 68 3.56 3.04 5.75
CA ALA A 68 3.05 4.11 4.92
C ALA A 68 3.11 5.47 5.63
N ILE A 69 2.71 5.55 6.90
CA ILE A 69 2.80 6.79 7.69
C ILE A 69 4.25 7.30 7.77
N ARG A 70 5.23 6.41 8.01
CA ARG A 70 6.63 6.83 8.14
C ARG A 70 7.23 7.27 6.80
N VAL A 71 7.04 6.47 5.75
CA VAL A 71 7.56 6.81 4.41
C VAL A 71 6.95 8.11 3.89
N THR A 72 5.63 8.29 4.06
CA THR A 72 4.95 9.50 3.60
C THR A 72 5.35 10.75 4.38
N ALA A 73 5.61 10.64 5.69
CA ALA A 73 6.15 11.74 6.49
C ALA A 73 7.53 12.20 5.99
N ILE A 74 8.39 11.28 5.54
CA ILE A 74 9.68 11.64 4.93
C ILE A 74 9.48 12.40 3.63
N LEU A 75 8.60 11.90 2.74
CA LEU A 75 8.30 12.52 1.44
C LEU A 75 7.67 13.92 1.61
N ASP A 76 6.74 14.08 2.56
CA ASP A 76 6.15 15.37 2.93
C ASP A 76 7.24 16.35 3.39
N GLY A 77 8.20 15.88 4.20
CA GLY A 77 9.30 16.69 4.71
C GLY A 77 10.23 17.25 3.62
N ILE A 78 10.30 16.58 2.47
CA ILE A 78 11.09 17.01 1.30
C ILE A 78 10.23 17.52 0.14
N TRP A 79 8.92 17.72 0.36
CA TRP A 79 7.97 18.23 -0.63
C TRP A 79 7.91 17.40 -1.92
N VAL A 80 7.99 16.07 -1.80
CA VAL A 80 7.83 15.15 -2.93
C VAL A 80 6.38 14.68 -2.97
N PRO A 81 5.60 15.03 -4.01
CA PRO A 81 4.25 14.50 -4.18
C PRO A 81 4.26 12.98 -4.32
N TYR A 82 3.26 12.32 -3.76
CA TYR A 82 3.11 10.87 -3.84
C TYR A 82 1.65 10.43 -3.86
N TYR A 83 1.42 9.19 -4.28
CA TYR A 83 0.19 8.47 -3.97
C TYR A 83 0.49 7.02 -3.58
N ILE A 84 -0.35 6.48 -2.69
CA ILE A 84 -0.28 5.09 -2.25
C ILE A 84 -1.05 4.24 -3.24
N GLY A 85 -0.37 3.23 -3.80
CA GLY A 85 -0.94 2.28 -4.74
C GLY A 85 -1.00 0.87 -4.18
N GLY A 86 -1.09 -0.09 -5.10
CA GLY A 86 -0.85 -1.50 -4.82
C GLY A 86 -1.74 -2.11 -3.73
N PRO A 87 -1.24 -3.14 -3.04
CA PRO A 87 -1.99 -3.96 -2.09
C PRO A 87 -2.58 -3.18 -0.90
N LEU A 88 -1.88 -2.15 -0.40
CA LEU A 88 -2.41 -1.32 0.68
C LEU A 88 -3.62 -0.51 0.20
N ALA A 89 -3.52 0.13 -0.97
CA ALA A 89 -4.64 0.86 -1.55
C ALA A 89 -5.81 -0.11 -1.84
N SER A 90 -5.57 -1.25 -2.49
CA SER A 90 -6.59 -2.28 -2.73
C SER A 90 -7.28 -2.72 -1.43
N SER A 91 -6.51 -2.97 -0.37
CA SER A 91 -7.04 -3.39 0.93
C SER A 91 -7.90 -2.32 1.59
N LEU A 92 -7.49 -1.05 1.52
CA LEU A 92 -8.29 0.08 2.00
C LEU A 92 -9.57 0.27 1.17
N TRP A 93 -9.50 -0.02 -0.13
CA TRP A 93 -10.66 0.00 -1.04
C TRP A 93 -11.46 -1.29 -1.05
N GLY A 94 -11.06 -2.27 -0.25
CA GLY A 94 -11.84 -3.42 0.18
C GLY A 94 -11.68 -4.71 -0.61
N GLU A 95 -10.63 -4.80 -1.41
CA GLU A 95 -10.08 -6.06 -1.89
C GLU A 95 -8.94 -6.47 -0.94
N PRO A 96 -9.14 -7.44 -0.03
CA PRO A 96 -8.10 -7.84 0.91
C PRO A 96 -6.90 -8.39 0.13
N ARG A 97 -5.78 -7.66 0.16
CA ARG A 97 -4.51 -8.12 -0.42
C ARG A 97 -3.44 -8.15 0.65
N PHE A 98 -2.83 -9.31 0.81
CA PHE A 98 -1.68 -9.49 1.67
C PHE A 98 -0.43 -9.28 0.82
N SER A 99 0.33 -8.27 1.16
CA SER A 99 1.63 -8.00 0.56
C SER A 99 2.57 -7.54 1.64
N GLU A 100 3.81 -7.96 1.52
CA GLU A 100 4.90 -7.54 2.38
C GLU A 100 5.47 -6.17 1.95
N ALA A 101 5.02 -5.65 0.80
CA ALA A 101 5.52 -4.41 0.22
C ALA A 101 4.47 -3.29 0.23
N LEU A 102 4.95 -2.07 0.47
CA LEU A 102 4.24 -0.82 0.25
C LEU A 102 4.59 -0.28 -1.14
N ASP A 103 3.57 -0.13 -1.99
CA ASP A 103 3.75 0.46 -3.31
C ASP A 103 3.38 1.95 -3.28
N LEU A 104 4.32 2.78 -3.74
CA LEU A 104 4.18 4.22 -3.85
C LEU A 104 4.58 4.67 -5.25
N VAL A 105 3.88 5.66 -5.77
CA VAL A 105 4.35 6.45 -6.90
C VAL A 105 4.68 7.83 -6.37
N ILE A 106 5.85 8.32 -6.77
CA ILE A 106 6.39 9.60 -6.35
C ILE A 106 6.70 10.46 -7.57
N GLU A 107 6.57 11.77 -7.43
CA GLU A 107 6.96 12.74 -8.45
C GLU A 107 8.28 13.39 -8.04
N ILE A 108 9.38 13.00 -8.70
CA ILE A 108 10.73 13.52 -8.39
C ILE A 108 11.44 13.94 -9.67
N SER A 109 12.23 15.00 -9.58
CA SER A 109 13.19 15.38 -10.61
C SER A 109 14.60 14.84 -10.33
N PRO A 110 15.48 14.74 -11.34
CA PRO A 110 16.87 14.31 -11.14
C PRO A 110 17.66 15.16 -10.13
N HIS A 111 17.30 16.43 -9.94
CA HIS A 111 17.95 17.29 -8.95
C HIS A 111 17.56 16.97 -7.51
N GLN A 112 16.42 16.31 -7.29
CA GLN A 112 15.92 15.92 -5.97
C GLN A 112 16.43 14.55 -5.52
N SER A 113 17.09 13.76 -6.39
CA SER A 113 17.55 12.40 -6.06
C SER A 113 18.45 12.36 -4.82
N ARG A 114 19.41 13.28 -4.72
CA ARG A 114 20.30 13.38 -3.55
C ARG A 114 19.57 13.76 -2.27
N VAL A 115 18.56 14.63 -2.38
CA VAL A 115 17.72 15.03 -1.24
C VAL A 115 16.89 13.85 -0.77
N LEU A 116 16.32 13.08 -1.70
CA LEU A 116 15.59 11.86 -1.41
C LEU A 116 16.48 10.84 -0.68
N LEU A 117 17.66 10.52 -1.23
CA LEU A 117 18.59 9.57 -0.63
C LEU A 117 18.97 9.99 0.81
N ALA A 118 19.33 11.26 1.01
CA ALA A 118 19.70 11.77 2.33
C ALA A 118 18.54 11.76 3.34
N ALA A 119 17.30 11.95 2.88
CA ALA A 119 16.12 11.96 3.74
C ALA A 119 15.74 10.55 4.24
N PHE A 120 16.01 9.52 3.44
CA PHE A 120 15.69 8.13 3.77
C PHE A 120 16.80 7.38 4.52
N ASP A 121 18.05 7.84 4.44
CA ASP A 121 19.27 7.17 4.95
C ASP A 121 19.24 6.76 6.44
N GLN A 122 18.40 7.41 7.27
CA GLN A 122 18.35 7.09 8.71
C GLN A 122 17.66 5.76 9.03
N GLU A 123 16.61 5.41 8.28
CA GLU A 123 15.77 4.24 8.55
C GLU A 123 15.72 3.27 7.36
N PHE A 124 16.08 3.74 6.17
CA PHE A 124 15.90 2.99 4.94
C PHE A 124 17.17 2.99 4.09
N TYR A 125 17.37 1.88 3.40
CA TYR A 125 18.35 1.76 2.35
C TYR A 125 17.69 2.01 0.98
N ILE A 126 18.32 2.86 0.18
CA ILE A 126 17.98 3.10 -1.22
C ILE A 126 19.28 3.04 -2.03
N SER A 127 19.28 2.26 -3.11
CA SER A 127 20.41 2.23 -4.05
C SER A 127 20.42 3.49 -4.91
N GLU A 128 21.48 4.30 -4.82
CA GLU A 128 21.67 5.49 -5.65
C GLU A 128 21.63 5.14 -7.15
N SER A 129 22.30 4.06 -7.57
CA SER A 129 22.30 3.63 -8.96
C SER A 129 20.90 3.21 -9.43
N ALA A 130 20.08 2.60 -8.57
CA ALA A 130 18.71 2.23 -8.91
C ALA A 130 17.82 3.47 -9.10
N VAL A 131 18.02 4.52 -8.29
CA VAL A 131 17.32 5.81 -8.46
C VAL A 131 17.72 6.47 -9.78
N GLU A 132 19.01 6.48 -10.10
CA GLU A 132 19.51 7.02 -11.38
C GLU A 132 18.94 6.24 -12.58
N GLU A 133 18.90 4.91 -12.51
CA GLU A 133 18.29 4.06 -13.55
C GLU A 133 16.79 4.33 -13.70
N ALA A 134 16.06 4.48 -12.59
CA ALA A 134 14.63 4.80 -12.59
C ALA A 134 14.34 6.16 -13.24
N LEU A 135 15.18 7.16 -12.96
CA LEU A 135 15.09 8.51 -13.55
C LEU A 135 15.53 8.57 -15.02
N SER A 136 16.24 7.56 -15.51
CA SER A 136 16.66 7.46 -16.91
C SER A 136 15.62 6.82 -17.84
N ASP A 137 14.38 6.63 -17.36
CA ASP A 137 13.27 5.95 -18.03
C ASP A 137 13.53 4.46 -18.38
N ARG A 138 14.57 3.85 -17.79
CA ARG A 138 14.92 2.45 -18.08
C ARG A 138 14.10 1.45 -17.26
N THR A 139 13.84 1.78 -16.00
CA THR A 139 13.06 0.92 -15.09
C THR A 139 11.82 1.64 -14.55
N SER A 140 11.86 2.98 -14.42
CA SER A 140 10.80 3.80 -13.81
C SER A 140 10.41 3.40 -12.38
N CYS A 141 11.20 2.56 -11.71
CA CYS A 141 10.97 2.11 -10.34
C CYS A 141 12.29 1.68 -9.67
N PHE A 142 12.30 1.72 -8.35
CA PHE A 142 13.37 1.24 -7.48
C PHE A 142 12.76 0.83 -6.13
N ASN A 143 13.51 0.04 -5.35
CA ASN A 143 13.06 -0.43 -4.05
C ASN A 143 13.65 0.42 -2.93
N ILE A 144 12.87 0.55 -1.85
CA ILE A 144 13.28 1.12 -0.56
C ILE A 144 13.21 -0.02 0.45
N ILE A 145 14.30 -0.25 1.18
CA ILE A 145 14.41 -1.37 2.13
C ILE A 145 14.45 -0.81 3.54
N SER A 146 13.55 -1.26 4.42
CA SER A 146 13.57 -0.89 5.84
C SER A 146 14.76 -1.55 6.54
N LEU A 147 15.56 -0.76 7.24
CA LEU A 147 16.71 -1.25 8.03
C LEU A 147 16.29 -1.73 9.42
N ASN A 148 15.04 -1.48 9.82
CA ASN A 148 14.45 -1.97 11.06
C ASN A 148 14.04 -3.45 10.98
N SER A 149 13.86 -3.97 9.77
CA SER A 149 13.81 -5.40 9.49
C SER A 149 15.22 -5.96 9.61
N GLY A 150 15.51 -6.64 10.72
CA GLY A 150 16.79 -7.30 10.99
C GLY A 150 17.09 -8.48 10.05
N GLU A 151 17.08 -8.26 8.74
CA GLU A 151 17.75 -9.13 7.77
C GLU A 151 19.17 -8.60 7.60
N MET A 152 20.09 -9.17 8.38
CA MET A 152 21.50 -9.16 7.98
C MET A 152 21.59 -9.95 6.67
N PHE A 153 21.91 -9.26 5.58
CA PHE A 153 22.35 -9.88 4.32
C PHE A 153 23.61 -10.73 4.52
#